data_AF-A0A357WXC9-F1
#
_entry.id   AF-A0A357WXC9-F1
#
_cell.length_a   1.000
_cell.length_b   1.000
_cell.length_c   1.000
_cell.angle_alpha   90.00
_cell.angle_beta   90.00
_cell.angle_gamma   90.00
#
_symmetry.space_group_name_H-M   'P 1'
#
loop_
_entity.id
_entity.type
_entity.pdbx_description
1 polymer ?
#
loop_
_entity_poly.entity_id
_entity_poly.type
_entity_poly.pdbx_seq_one_letter_code
_entity_poly.pdbx_strand_id
1 'polypeptide(L)'
;MPSWWQNKGNIINCCSFSPRRLPCAALGTELKAERADGMLKEKMKVEDQVLEKQKQVVDDITSVHRITKENSVFSRTDGGFVSLQYTEEDGEIKVYNRITVHRCFPHSDPTHYISIREPEGDGREIGLIDDMDQLPEDTCAMLNEQMELRYFTPKILKVRHIREEYGYSYWDVVTDRGTCRFTVRMGGGSVYPIGKDRYLINDLDGNRFEIPDLYKLSAREIKQLDLFI
;
A
#
# COMPACT_ATOMS: atom_id res chain seq x y z
N MET A 1 41.43 -30.06 36.34
CA MET A 1 42.47 -30.80 37.09
C MET A 1 43.72 -29.93 37.13
N PRO A 2 44.37 -29.66 38.29
CA PRO A 2 43.85 -29.69 39.68
C PRO A 2 42.75 -28.59 39.85
N SER A 3 42.60 -27.70 40.85
CA SER A 3 43.22 -27.34 42.15
C SER A 3 42.17 -26.52 42.97
N TRP A 4 42.05 -26.45 44.30
CA TRP A 4 42.81 -26.89 45.50
C TRP A 4 44.05 -26.06 45.93
N TRP A 5 44.14 -25.50 47.15
CA TRP A 5 43.15 -25.32 48.27
C TRP A 5 43.69 -24.32 49.34
N GLN A 6 42.80 -23.77 50.18
CA GLN A 6 43.06 -23.08 51.49
C GLN A 6 43.92 -21.77 51.52
N ASN A 7 43.74 -20.75 52.38
CA ASN A 7 43.02 -20.45 53.65
C ASN A 7 43.96 -20.27 54.89
N LYS A 8 43.60 -19.30 55.76
CA LYS A 8 44.16 -18.90 57.06
C LYS A 8 45.42 -18.01 57.05
N GLY A 9 45.43 -16.99 57.92
CA GLY A 9 46.59 -16.09 58.10
C GLY A 9 46.31 -14.75 58.81
N ASN A 10 45.42 -14.69 59.81
CA ASN A 10 45.16 -13.44 60.56
C ASN A 10 46.17 -13.27 61.72
N ILE A 11 47.04 -12.26 61.64
CA ILE A 11 47.86 -11.77 62.77
C ILE A 11 47.85 -10.23 62.75
N ILE A 12 47.63 -9.64 63.92
CA ILE A 12 47.57 -8.20 64.18
C ILE A 12 48.87 -7.76 64.85
N ASN A 13 49.53 -6.68 64.39
CA ASN A 13 50.00 -5.63 65.31
C ASN A 13 50.50 -4.33 64.67
N CYS A 14 50.21 -3.24 65.40
CA CYS A 14 50.92 -1.98 65.60
C CYS A 14 51.82 -1.35 64.50
N CYS A 15 51.49 -0.08 64.19
CA CYS A 15 52.30 1.12 64.44
C CYS A 15 53.84 1.04 64.43
N SER A 16 54.58 2.00 63.86
CA SER A 16 54.17 3.23 63.14
C SER A 16 55.41 3.97 62.63
N PHE A 17 55.40 4.44 61.37
CA PHE A 17 56.27 5.54 60.93
C PHE A 17 55.73 6.20 59.65
N SER A 18 55.93 7.50 59.49
CA SER A 18 55.76 8.23 58.22
C SER A 18 57.03 9.04 57.97
N PRO A 19 57.41 9.35 56.70
CA PRO A 19 56.74 10.48 56.05
C PRO A 19 56.54 10.39 54.52
N ARG A 20 55.50 11.10 54.06
CA ARG A 20 55.36 11.79 52.75
C ARG A 20 55.81 11.07 51.46
N ARG A 21 54.82 10.63 50.67
CA ARG A 21 54.77 10.93 49.23
C ARG A 21 53.40 11.52 48.86
N LEU A 22 53.39 12.43 47.89
CA LEU A 22 52.17 12.96 47.27
C LEU A 22 51.61 11.93 46.27
N PRO A 23 50.28 11.92 46.07
CA PRO A 23 49.68 11.63 44.78
C PRO A 23 49.20 12.94 44.14
N CYS A 24 49.89 13.38 43.08
CA CYS A 24 49.21 14.14 42.03
C CYS A 24 48.36 13.17 41.18
N ALA A 25 47.49 13.71 40.33
CA ALA A 25 46.74 12.99 39.29
C ALA A 25 45.58 12.05 39.74
N ALA A 26 44.67 12.55 40.59
CA ALA A 26 43.29 12.01 40.71
C ALA A 26 42.28 12.81 39.87
N LEU A 27 42.23 14.14 40.09
CA LEU A 27 41.24 15.08 39.54
C LEU A 27 41.15 15.17 38.00
N GLY A 28 42.12 14.62 37.27
CA GLY A 28 42.16 14.66 35.79
C GLY A 28 41.49 13.48 35.09
N THR A 29 41.14 12.42 35.82
CA THR A 29 40.54 11.19 35.28
C THR A 29 39.02 11.14 35.47
N GLU A 30 38.51 11.57 36.63
CA GLU A 30 37.08 11.56 36.95
C GLU A 30 36.30 12.48 36.00
N LEU A 31 36.76 13.73 35.83
CA LEU A 31 36.26 14.72 34.87
C LEU A 31 36.29 14.28 33.39
N LYS A 32 37.05 13.22 33.04
CA LYS A 32 37.00 12.60 31.71
C LYS A 32 36.01 11.43 31.65
N ALA A 33 35.89 10.66 32.72
CA ALA A 33 34.94 9.56 32.82
C ALA A 33 33.48 10.08 32.84
N GLU A 34 33.16 11.06 33.68
CA GLU A 34 31.82 11.67 33.75
C GLU A 34 31.40 12.28 32.40
N ARG A 35 32.34 12.95 31.72
CA ARG A 35 32.08 13.56 30.41
C ARG A 35 31.88 12.53 29.30
N ALA A 36 32.56 11.38 29.37
CA ALA A 36 32.35 10.26 28.47
C ALA A 36 31.00 9.55 28.73
N ASP A 37 30.66 9.31 29.99
CA ASP A 37 29.37 8.73 30.42
C ASP A 37 28.18 9.61 30.01
N GLY A 38 28.28 10.94 30.19
CA GLY A 38 27.28 11.89 29.68
C GLY A 38 27.14 11.86 28.15
N MET A 39 28.26 11.78 27.42
CA MET A 39 28.23 11.66 25.95
C MET A 39 27.68 10.32 25.45
N LEU A 40 27.87 9.24 26.20
CA LEU A 40 27.26 7.93 25.91
C LEU A 40 25.76 7.94 26.15
N LYS A 41 25.30 8.51 27.28
CA LYS A 41 23.88 8.64 27.61
C LYS A 41 23.12 9.51 26.61
N GLU A 42 23.72 10.60 26.13
CA GLU A 42 23.09 11.47 25.14
C GLU A 42 23.02 10.81 23.76
N LYS A 43 24.05 10.06 23.36
CA LYS A 43 23.99 9.22 22.14
C LYS A 43 22.88 8.17 22.22
N MET A 44 22.84 7.41 23.31
CA MET A 44 21.85 6.35 23.51
C MET A 44 20.42 6.92 23.46
N LYS A 45 20.17 8.08 24.07
CA LYS A 45 18.90 8.81 23.93
C LYS A 45 18.55 9.18 22.48
N VAL A 46 19.51 9.64 21.69
CA VAL A 46 19.27 10.00 20.28
C VAL A 46 19.02 8.74 19.44
N GLU A 47 19.74 7.67 19.71
CA GLU A 47 19.53 6.35 19.09
C GLU A 47 18.15 5.77 19.44
N ASP A 48 17.73 5.84 20.72
CA ASP A 48 16.39 5.49 21.18
C ASP A 48 15.30 6.34 20.51
N GLN A 49 15.48 7.67 20.42
CA GLN A 49 14.52 8.57 19.76
C GLN A 49 14.42 8.34 18.25
N VAL A 50 15.50 7.94 17.59
CA VAL A 50 15.48 7.58 16.16
C VAL A 50 14.81 6.22 15.98
N LEU A 51 15.10 5.25 16.84
CA LEU A 51 14.49 3.93 16.80
C LEU A 51 12.98 3.99 17.07
N GLU A 52 12.53 4.79 18.03
CA GLU A 52 11.10 4.93 18.33
C GLU A 52 10.33 5.60 17.19
N LYS A 53 10.92 6.63 16.55
CA LYS A 53 10.36 7.22 15.33
C LYS A 53 10.32 6.23 14.17
N GLN A 54 11.33 5.34 14.06
CA GLN A 54 11.35 4.29 13.05
C GLN A 54 10.29 3.21 13.32
N LYS A 55 10.06 2.81 14.58
CA LYS A 55 8.93 1.94 14.95
C LYS A 55 7.61 2.58 14.61
N GLN A 56 7.38 3.82 15.07
CA GLN A 56 6.16 4.57 14.77
C GLN A 56 5.89 4.61 13.27
N VAL A 57 6.89 4.94 12.43
CA VAL A 57 6.75 4.92 10.96
C VAL A 57 6.46 3.52 10.39
N VAL A 58 7.04 2.45 10.95
CA VAL A 58 6.78 1.05 10.52
C VAL A 58 5.37 0.59 10.94
N ASP A 59 4.92 0.95 12.13
CA ASP A 59 3.59 0.67 12.62
C ASP A 59 2.54 1.46 11.80
N ASP A 60 2.79 2.75 11.52
CA ASP A 60 2.02 3.61 10.59
C ASP A 60 1.86 2.98 9.18
N ILE A 61 2.89 2.31 8.69
CA ILE A 61 2.92 1.64 7.37
C ILE A 61 2.18 0.30 7.41
N THR A 62 1.97 -0.28 8.60
CA THR A 62 1.37 -1.61 8.81
C THR A 62 -0.08 -1.53 9.31
N SER A 63 -0.48 -0.40 9.89
CA SER A 63 -1.82 -0.12 10.41
C SER A 63 -2.83 0.12 9.27
N VAL A 64 -3.63 -0.90 8.94
CA VAL A 64 -4.80 -0.75 8.05
C VAL A 64 -5.92 -0.04 8.80
N HIS A 65 -5.94 1.29 8.69
CA HIS A 65 -6.99 2.13 9.26
C HIS A 65 -8.34 1.89 8.60
N ARG A 66 -9.43 1.89 9.38
CA ARG A 66 -10.80 1.80 8.85
C ARG A 66 -11.36 3.18 8.54
N ILE A 67 -11.89 3.34 7.33
CA ILE A 67 -12.54 4.57 6.85
C ILE A 67 -14.06 4.36 6.89
N THR A 68 -14.75 5.19 7.68
CA THR A 68 -16.21 5.18 7.86
C THR A 68 -16.78 6.59 7.70
N LYS A 69 -18.12 6.72 7.59
CA LYS A 69 -18.79 8.02 7.44
C LYS A 69 -18.63 8.95 8.64
N GLU A 70 -18.28 8.42 9.81
CA GLU A 70 -18.06 9.19 11.05
C GLU A 70 -16.65 9.79 11.12
N ASN A 71 -15.64 9.08 10.61
CA ASN A 71 -14.23 9.48 10.72
C ASN A 71 -13.64 10.05 9.43
N SER A 72 -14.40 10.11 8.33
CA SER A 72 -13.93 10.61 7.04
C SER A 72 -14.87 11.63 6.39
N VAL A 73 -14.28 12.65 5.77
CA VAL A 73 -14.97 13.64 4.93
C VAL A 73 -14.27 13.70 3.58
N PHE A 74 -14.98 13.31 2.53
CA PHE A 74 -14.51 13.38 1.15
C PHE A 74 -14.98 14.67 0.48
N SER A 75 -14.17 15.24 -0.41
CA SER A 75 -14.52 16.46 -1.16
C SER A 75 -13.91 16.45 -2.56
N ARG A 76 -14.58 17.11 -3.50
CA ARG A 76 -14.05 17.34 -4.86
C ARG A 76 -13.11 18.53 -4.84
N THR A 77 -11.96 18.40 -5.48
CA THR A 77 -11.03 19.49 -5.77
C THR A 77 -11.37 20.16 -7.10
N ASP A 78 -10.94 21.41 -7.30
CA ASP A 78 -11.13 22.15 -8.56
C ASP A 78 -10.55 21.42 -9.80
N GLY A 79 -9.56 20.55 -9.58
CA GLY A 79 -8.94 19.71 -10.62
C GLY A 79 -9.67 18.39 -10.92
N GLY A 80 -10.84 18.14 -10.32
CA GLY A 80 -11.63 16.91 -10.55
C GLY A 80 -11.13 15.66 -9.80
N PHE A 81 -10.09 15.79 -8.96
CA PHE A 81 -9.67 14.74 -8.03
C PHE A 81 -10.43 14.82 -6.71
N VAL A 82 -10.41 13.74 -5.94
CA VAL A 82 -10.96 13.69 -4.57
C VAL A 82 -9.87 13.98 -3.54
N SER A 83 -10.22 14.78 -2.54
CA SER A 83 -9.46 14.98 -1.30
C SER A 83 -10.17 14.29 -0.13
N LEU A 84 -9.41 13.88 0.88
CA LEU A 84 -9.90 13.23 2.10
C LEU A 84 -9.44 14.00 3.35
N GLN A 85 -10.35 14.24 4.29
CA GLN A 85 -10.02 14.52 5.68
C GLN A 85 -10.34 13.27 6.51
N TYR A 86 -9.37 12.77 7.26
CA TYR A 86 -9.49 11.56 8.08
C TYR A 86 -9.19 11.89 9.55
N THR A 87 -10.00 11.39 10.47
CA THR A 87 -9.82 11.55 11.92
C THR A 87 -9.36 10.22 12.51
N GLU A 88 -8.20 10.21 13.15
CA GLU A 88 -7.64 9.02 13.80
C GLU A 88 -8.20 8.79 15.21
N GLU A 89 -7.92 7.62 15.79
CA GLU A 89 -8.44 7.23 17.12
C GLU A 89 -7.98 8.17 18.25
N ASP A 90 -6.79 8.77 18.13
CA ASP A 90 -6.27 9.81 19.02
C ASP A 90 -6.92 11.20 18.81
N GLY A 91 -7.79 11.35 17.80
CA GLY A 91 -8.49 12.59 17.47
C GLY A 91 -7.71 13.57 16.60
N GLU A 92 -6.52 13.22 16.11
CA GLU A 92 -5.82 14.02 15.10
C GLU A 92 -6.54 13.96 13.74
N ILE A 93 -6.61 15.10 13.06
CA ILE A 93 -7.24 15.22 11.73
C ILE A 93 -6.13 15.34 10.67
N LYS A 94 -5.95 14.29 9.86
CA LYS A 94 -5.02 14.27 8.72
C LYS A 94 -5.76 14.65 7.43
N VAL A 95 -5.17 15.56 6.65
CA VAL A 95 -5.80 16.14 5.45
C VAL A 95 -4.97 15.80 4.21
N TYR A 96 -5.57 15.02 3.32
CA TYR A 96 -5.00 14.56 2.06
C TYR A 96 -5.60 15.35 0.89
N ASN A 97 -4.84 16.31 0.36
CA ASN A 97 -5.26 17.18 -0.75
C ASN A 97 -5.65 16.41 -2.03
N ARG A 98 -5.16 15.18 -2.19
CA ARG A 98 -5.51 14.27 -3.27
C ARG A 98 -5.36 12.83 -2.80
N ILE A 99 -6.31 11.98 -3.13
CA ILE A 99 -6.25 10.53 -2.94
C ILE A 99 -6.40 9.78 -4.28
N THR A 100 -6.17 8.47 -4.24
CA THR A 100 -6.56 7.51 -5.28
C THR A 100 -7.36 6.37 -4.67
N VAL A 101 -8.25 5.78 -5.48
CA VAL A 101 -9.24 4.79 -5.03
C VAL A 101 -8.98 3.47 -5.73
N HIS A 102 -8.82 2.39 -4.95
CA HIS A 102 -8.46 1.06 -5.42
C HIS A 102 -9.48 0.02 -4.92
N ARG A 103 -10.02 -0.79 -5.84
CA ARG A 103 -10.79 -2.01 -5.48
C ARG A 103 -9.81 -3.14 -5.14
N CYS A 104 -9.94 -3.76 -3.97
CA CYS A 104 -9.17 -4.96 -3.64
C CYS A 104 -9.63 -6.19 -4.45
N PHE A 105 -10.92 -6.26 -4.85
CA PHE A 105 -11.48 -7.37 -5.62
C PHE A 105 -12.21 -6.94 -6.92
N PRO A 106 -11.55 -6.24 -7.88
CA PRO A 106 -12.21 -5.48 -8.95
C PRO A 106 -13.25 -6.18 -9.83
N HIS A 107 -13.21 -7.52 -9.91
CA HIS A 107 -14.07 -8.34 -10.77
C HIS A 107 -15.09 -9.21 -10.03
N SER A 108 -14.88 -9.42 -8.72
CA SER A 108 -15.65 -10.36 -7.88
C SER A 108 -16.52 -9.63 -6.86
N ASP A 109 -15.98 -8.58 -6.25
CA ASP A 109 -16.68 -7.72 -5.30
C ASP A 109 -16.25 -6.26 -5.53
N PRO A 110 -17.05 -5.47 -6.28
CA PRO A 110 -16.68 -4.12 -6.69
C PRO A 110 -17.09 -3.04 -5.68
N THR A 111 -17.84 -3.39 -4.63
CA THR A 111 -18.39 -2.47 -3.62
C THR A 111 -17.75 -2.62 -2.24
N HIS A 112 -17.22 -3.80 -1.91
CA HIS A 112 -16.50 -4.02 -0.65
C HIS A 112 -14.99 -3.88 -0.79
N TYR A 113 -14.32 -3.61 0.34
CA TYR A 113 -12.86 -3.52 0.47
C TYR A 113 -12.23 -2.56 -0.55
N ILE A 114 -12.54 -1.27 -0.39
CA ILE A 114 -11.99 -0.19 -1.20
C ILE A 114 -10.82 0.47 -0.46
N SER A 115 -9.62 0.23 -0.97
CA SER A 115 -8.37 0.80 -0.49
C SER A 115 -8.25 2.26 -0.96
N ILE A 116 -8.01 3.17 -0.01
CA ILE A 116 -7.75 4.58 -0.26
C ILE A 116 -6.26 4.84 -0.07
N ARG A 117 -5.60 5.33 -1.12
CA ARG A 117 -4.14 5.44 -1.20
C ARG A 117 -3.68 6.83 -1.61
N GLU A 118 -2.49 7.21 -1.18
CA GLU A 118 -1.80 8.40 -1.69
C GLU A 118 -1.52 8.29 -3.20
N PRO A 119 -1.47 9.42 -3.95
CA PRO A 119 -1.39 9.40 -5.42
C PRO A 119 0.00 9.09 -5.99
N GLU A 120 1.03 8.90 -5.15
CA GLU A 120 2.42 8.71 -5.59
C GLU A 120 2.72 7.25 -5.99
N GLY A 121 2.31 6.87 -7.20
CA GLY A 121 2.60 5.55 -7.77
C GLY A 121 1.81 4.44 -7.09
N ASP A 122 2.53 3.49 -6.47
CA ASP A 122 1.97 2.57 -5.48
C ASP A 122 2.02 3.21 -4.09
N GLY A 123 1.33 4.35 -3.94
CA GLY A 123 1.36 5.18 -2.73
C GLY A 123 0.90 4.46 -1.46
N ARG A 124 1.27 5.02 -0.31
CA ARG A 124 0.88 4.51 1.01
C ARG A 124 -0.64 4.34 1.09
N GLU A 125 -1.10 3.22 1.66
CA GLU A 125 -2.50 3.06 2.02
C GLU A 125 -2.81 3.95 3.23
N ILE A 126 -3.81 4.81 3.07
CA ILE A 126 -4.31 5.71 4.11
C ILE A 126 -5.31 4.94 4.97
N GLY A 127 -6.15 4.11 4.34
CA GLY A 127 -7.07 3.20 5.00
C GLY A 127 -7.99 2.45 4.03
N LEU A 128 -8.85 1.63 4.60
CA LEU A 128 -9.75 0.70 3.91
C LEU A 128 -11.21 1.02 4.26
N ILE A 129 -12.05 1.13 3.24
CA ILE A 129 -13.52 1.15 3.37
C ILE A 129 -13.99 -0.30 3.23
N ASP A 130 -14.61 -0.88 4.26
CA ASP A 130 -15.12 -2.26 4.21
C ASP A 130 -16.27 -2.41 3.19
N ASP A 131 -17.17 -1.43 3.15
CA ASP A 131 -18.42 -1.44 2.38
C ASP A 131 -18.76 -0.02 1.92
N MET A 132 -18.88 0.18 0.60
CA MET A 132 -19.26 1.45 -0.01
C MET A 132 -20.69 1.89 0.32
N ASP A 133 -21.64 0.96 0.48
CA ASP A 133 -23.07 1.29 0.64
C ASP A 133 -23.40 1.83 2.05
N GLN A 134 -22.41 1.87 2.95
CA GLN A 134 -22.49 2.49 4.28
C GLN A 134 -22.07 3.97 4.30
N LEU A 135 -21.47 4.48 3.22
CA LEU A 135 -21.09 5.90 3.07
C LEU A 135 -22.26 6.74 2.53
N PRO A 136 -22.21 8.09 2.63
CA PRO A 136 -23.23 8.96 2.04
C PRO A 136 -23.26 8.85 0.51
N GLU A 137 -24.45 8.85 -0.11
CA GLU A 137 -24.65 8.62 -1.55
C GLU A 137 -23.77 9.55 -2.45
N ASP A 138 -23.64 10.83 -2.09
CA ASP A 138 -22.74 11.78 -2.77
C ASP A 138 -21.26 11.35 -2.75
N THR A 139 -20.81 10.77 -1.64
CA THR A 139 -19.47 10.20 -1.49
C THR A 139 -19.33 8.93 -2.33
N CYS A 140 -20.35 8.07 -2.33
CA CYS A 140 -20.37 6.85 -3.12
C CYS A 140 -20.29 7.15 -4.62
N ALA A 141 -21.03 8.14 -5.11
CA ALA A 141 -20.95 8.62 -6.49
C ALA A 141 -19.54 9.19 -6.80
N MET A 142 -19.03 10.07 -5.94
CA MET A 142 -17.72 10.72 -6.11
C MET A 142 -16.55 9.72 -6.18
N LEU A 143 -16.56 8.69 -5.33
CA LEU A 143 -15.55 7.62 -5.34
C LEU A 143 -15.73 6.67 -6.53
N ASN A 144 -16.97 6.36 -6.93
CA ASN A 144 -17.23 5.55 -8.12
C ASN A 144 -16.76 6.24 -9.41
N GLU A 145 -16.87 7.56 -9.55
CA GLU A 145 -16.30 8.29 -10.69
C GLU A 145 -14.77 8.12 -10.79
N GLN A 146 -14.04 8.22 -9.67
CA GLN A 146 -12.59 7.97 -9.67
C GLN A 146 -12.27 6.50 -10.00
N MET A 147 -13.11 5.55 -9.57
CA MET A 147 -12.97 4.14 -9.93
C MET A 147 -13.33 3.85 -11.40
N GLU A 148 -14.30 4.55 -12.01
CA GLU A 148 -14.60 4.42 -13.45
C GLU A 148 -13.41 4.88 -14.30
N LEU A 149 -12.72 5.96 -13.90
CA LEU A 149 -11.51 6.42 -14.58
C LEU A 149 -10.34 5.43 -14.46
N ARG A 150 -10.20 4.74 -13.32
CA ARG A 150 -9.09 3.80 -13.06
C ARG A 150 -9.33 2.39 -13.60
N TYR A 151 -10.56 1.88 -13.47
CA TYR A 151 -10.95 0.51 -13.84
C TYR A 151 -11.74 0.48 -15.15
N PHE A 152 -11.57 1.51 -16.00
CA PHE A 152 -12.27 1.67 -17.28
C PHE A 152 -12.14 0.42 -18.15
N THR A 153 -13.26 -0.31 -18.27
CA THR A 153 -13.34 -1.58 -18.98
C THR A 153 -14.61 -1.57 -19.84
N PRO A 154 -14.56 -1.08 -21.09
CA PRO A 154 -15.74 -0.99 -21.94
C PRO A 154 -16.36 -2.35 -22.21
N LYS A 155 -17.69 -2.42 -22.15
CA LYS A 155 -18.46 -3.65 -22.32
C LYS A 155 -18.82 -3.81 -23.79
N ILE A 156 -18.24 -4.81 -24.45
CA ILE A 156 -18.54 -5.15 -25.84
C ILE A 156 -19.99 -5.65 -25.91
N LEU A 157 -20.84 -4.85 -26.55
CA LEU A 157 -22.23 -5.16 -26.84
C LEU A 157 -22.38 -5.90 -28.18
N LYS A 158 -21.43 -5.70 -29.10
CA LYS A 158 -21.44 -6.34 -30.43
C LYS A 158 -20.06 -6.41 -31.06
N VAL A 159 -19.75 -7.53 -31.71
CA VAL A 159 -18.56 -7.69 -32.57
C VAL A 159 -18.98 -7.45 -34.02
N ARG A 160 -18.46 -6.41 -34.70
CA ARG A 160 -18.82 -6.11 -36.10
C ARG A 160 -17.96 -6.92 -37.08
N HIS A 161 -16.66 -7.03 -36.79
CA HIS A 161 -15.71 -7.79 -37.59
C HIS A 161 -14.42 -8.03 -36.79
N ILE A 162 -13.89 -9.26 -36.79
CA ILE A 162 -12.50 -9.55 -36.43
C ILE A 162 -11.72 -9.89 -37.72
N ARG A 163 -10.48 -9.39 -37.86
CA ARG A 163 -9.55 -9.73 -38.96
C ARG A 163 -8.23 -10.19 -38.41
N GLU A 164 -7.62 -11.20 -39.00
CA GLU A 164 -6.34 -11.77 -38.55
C GLU A 164 -5.24 -11.43 -39.57
N GLU A 165 -4.11 -10.93 -39.10
CA GLU A 165 -2.94 -10.59 -39.92
C GLU A 165 -1.66 -10.72 -39.10
N TYR A 166 -0.63 -11.40 -39.63
CA TYR A 166 0.73 -11.45 -39.08
C TYR A 166 0.88 -11.81 -37.58
N GLY A 167 -0.05 -12.58 -37.00
CA GLY A 167 -0.04 -12.92 -35.57
C GLY A 167 -0.73 -11.89 -34.66
N TYR A 168 -1.55 -11.02 -35.24
CA TYR A 168 -2.44 -10.08 -34.57
C TYR A 168 -3.86 -10.23 -35.08
N SER A 169 -4.82 -9.76 -34.29
CA SER A 169 -6.22 -9.68 -34.66
C SER A 169 -6.74 -8.26 -34.45
N TYR A 170 -7.37 -7.70 -35.48
CA TYR A 170 -7.95 -6.37 -35.49
C TYR A 170 -9.45 -6.49 -35.28
N TRP A 171 -9.95 -5.88 -34.21
CA TRP A 171 -11.34 -5.97 -33.79
C TRP A 171 -12.05 -4.65 -34.12
N ASP A 172 -13.21 -4.73 -34.76
CA ASP A 172 -14.16 -3.62 -34.89
C ASP A 172 -15.42 -4.00 -34.11
N VAL A 173 -15.73 -3.24 -33.05
CA VAL A 173 -16.77 -3.56 -32.06
C VAL A 173 -17.69 -2.38 -31.77
N VAL A 174 -18.82 -2.66 -31.16
CA VAL A 174 -19.66 -1.68 -30.45
C VAL A 174 -19.59 -1.99 -28.96
N THR A 175 -19.22 -0.99 -28.16
CA THR A 175 -19.24 -1.03 -26.69
C THR A 175 -20.36 -0.15 -26.14
N ASP A 176 -20.59 -0.21 -24.83
CA ASP A 176 -21.48 0.70 -24.08
C ASP A 176 -21.11 2.19 -24.24
N ARG A 177 -19.85 2.49 -24.54
CA ARG A 177 -19.34 3.87 -24.75
C ARG A 177 -19.20 4.27 -26.23
N GLY A 178 -19.51 3.40 -27.19
CA GLY A 178 -19.52 3.71 -28.63
C GLY A 178 -18.83 2.66 -29.52
N THR A 179 -18.58 2.98 -30.79
CA THR A 179 -17.81 2.09 -31.68
C THR A 179 -16.31 2.19 -31.40
N CYS A 180 -15.65 1.06 -31.19
CA CYS A 180 -14.22 1.00 -30.88
C CYS A 180 -13.49 0.08 -31.88
N ARG A 181 -12.19 0.33 -32.08
CA ARG A 181 -11.26 -0.60 -32.75
C ARG A 181 -10.01 -0.77 -31.91
N PHE A 182 -9.56 -2.00 -31.76
CA PHE A 182 -8.40 -2.38 -30.97
C PHE A 182 -7.70 -3.60 -31.60
N THR A 183 -6.48 -3.93 -31.14
CA THR A 183 -5.62 -4.93 -31.78
C THR A 183 -5.09 -5.95 -30.77
N VAL A 184 -5.69 -7.13 -30.73
CA VAL A 184 -5.31 -8.20 -29.80
C VAL A 184 -4.21 -9.07 -30.41
N ARG A 185 -3.14 -9.32 -29.66
CA ARG A 185 -2.08 -10.25 -30.06
C ARG A 185 -2.63 -11.69 -30.14
N MET A 186 -2.37 -12.39 -31.24
CA MET A 186 -2.73 -13.81 -31.37
C MET A 186 -1.78 -14.64 -30.51
N GLY A 187 -2.33 -15.40 -29.57
CA GLY A 187 -1.59 -16.21 -28.60
C GLY A 187 -2.35 -16.32 -27.27
N GLY A 188 -2.05 -17.37 -26.50
CA GLY A 188 -2.72 -17.61 -25.22
C GLY A 188 -2.47 -16.49 -24.21
N GLY A 189 -3.53 -16.06 -23.51
CA GLY A 189 -3.48 -15.07 -22.44
C GLY A 189 -4.00 -13.67 -22.79
N SER A 190 -4.23 -13.35 -24.08
CA SER A 190 -4.81 -12.07 -24.48
C SER A 190 -6.35 -12.03 -24.36
N VAL A 191 -7.00 -13.19 -24.45
CA VAL A 191 -8.43 -13.38 -24.17
C VAL A 191 -8.56 -14.48 -23.12
N TYR A 192 -9.45 -14.32 -22.13
CA TYR A 192 -9.69 -15.32 -21.09
C TYR A 192 -11.06 -15.20 -20.41
N PRO A 193 -11.67 -16.31 -19.96
CA PRO A 193 -12.87 -16.28 -19.15
C PRO A 193 -12.58 -15.75 -17.73
N ILE A 194 -13.46 -14.89 -17.21
CA ILE A 194 -13.52 -14.48 -15.80
C ILE A 194 -14.72 -15.10 -15.08
N GLY A 195 -15.72 -15.55 -15.84
CA GLY A 195 -16.85 -16.33 -15.32
C GLY A 195 -17.35 -17.30 -16.38
N LYS A 196 -18.46 -17.99 -16.07
CA LYS A 196 -19.02 -19.06 -16.91
C LYS A 196 -19.24 -18.63 -18.38
N ASP A 197 -19.82 -17.46 -18.57
CA ASP A 197 -20.23 -16.93 -19.88
C ASP A 197 -19.66 -15.52 -20.14
N ARG A 198 -18.63 -15.12 -19.37
CA ARG A 198 -18.07 -13.75 -19.25
C ARG A 198 -16.56 -13.76 -19.52
N TYR A 199 -16.12 -12.99 -20.51
CA TYR A 199 -14.73 -12.95 -20.99
C TYR A 199 -14.12 -11.56 -20.84
N LEU A 200 -12.81 -11.52 -20.59
CA LEU A 200 -12.00 -10.31 -20.70
C LEU A 200 -11.03 -10.43 -21.87
N ILE A 201 -10.78 -9.31 -22.52
CA ILE A 201 -9.86 -9.15 -23.65
C ILE A 201 -8.88 -8.03 -23.30
N ASN A 202 -7.58 -8.33 -23.34
CA ASN A 202 -6.51 -7.35 -23.19
C ASN A 202 -5.95 -7.00 -24.59
N ASP A 203 -6.00 -5.72 -24.90
CA ASP A 203 -5.45 -5.09 -26.11
C ASP A 203 -3.92 -5.00 -26.08
N LEU A 204 -3.27 -4.75 -27.22
CA LEU A 204 -1.83 -4.52 -27.29
C LEU A 204 -1.37 -3.34 -26.42
N ASP A 205 -2.17 -2.27 -26.38
CA ASP A 205 -1.90 -1.07 -25.57
C ASP A 205 -2.26 -1.24 -24.08
N GLY A 206 -2.66 -2.45 -23.66
CA GLY A 206 -3.06 -2.75 -22.28
C GLY A 206 -4.50 -2.34 -21.91
N ASN A 207 -5.26 -1.80 -22.87
CA ASN A 207 -6.69 -1.54 -22.70
C ASN A 207 -7.44 -2.85 -22.39
N ARG A 208 -8.45 -2.80 -21.51
CA ARG A 208 -9.24 -3.96 -21.10
C ARG A 208 -10.67 -3.83 -21.62
N PHE A 209 -11.19 -4.87 -22.24
CA PHE A 209 -12.57 -4.95 -22.72
C PHE A 209 -13.27 -6.16 -22.10
N GLU A 210 -14.55 -6.03 -21.77
CA GLU A 210 -15.37 -7.10 -21.20
C GLU A 210 -16.45 -7.54 -22.20
N ILE A 211 -16.58 -8.85 -22.44
CA ILE A 211 -17.79 -9.45 -23.00
C ILE A 211 -18.59 -9.97 -21.79
N PRO A 212 -19.67 -9.28 -21.38
CA PRO A 212 -20.38 -9.60 -20.13
C PRO A 212 -21.24 -10.86 -20.21
N ASP A 213 -21.65 -11.26 -21.42
CA ASP A 213 -22.46 -12.45 -21.69
C ASP A 213 -22.25 -12.88 -23.16
N LEU A 214 -21.60 -14.03 -23.37
CA LEU A 214 -21.33 -14.58 -24.70
C LEU A 214 -22.61 -14.93 -25.48
N TYR A 215 -23.69 -15.32 -24.80
CA TYR A 215 -24.95 -15.72 -25.45
C TYR A 215 -25.83 -14.55 -25.90
N LYS A 216 -25.50 -13.31 -25.50
CA LYS A 216 -26.11 -12.10 -26.08
C LYS A 216 -25.57 -11.78 -27.48
N LEU A 217 -24.42 -12.36 -27.87
CA LEU A 217 -23.87 -12.23 -29.21
C LEU A 217 -24.53 -13.26 -30.16
N SER A 218 -24.65 -12.90 -31.43
CA SER A 218 -25.21 -13.80 -32.43
C SER A 218 -24.26 -14.95 -32.76
N ALA A 219 -24.80 -16.08 -33.28
CA ALA A 219 -23.98 -17.24 -33.64
C ALA A 219 -22.85 -16.93 -34.66
N ARG A 220 -22.98 -15.88 -35.47
CA ARG A 220 -21.89 -15.40 -36.35
C ARG A 220 -20.75 -14.75 -35.57
N GLU A 221 -21.09 -14.01 -34.51
CA GLU A 221 -20.14 -13.27 -33.67
C GLU A 221 -19.43 -14.22 -32.72
N ILE A 222 -20.17 -15.14 -32.08
CA ILE A 222 -19.59 -16.25 -31.31
C ILE A 222 -18.61 -17.06 -32.17
N LYS A 223 -18.95 -17.37 -33.44
CA LYS A 223 -18.04 -18.07 -34.36
C LYS A 223 -16.77 -17.27 -34.75
N GLN A 224 -16.73 -15.95 -34.54
CA GLN A 224 -15.47 -15.19 -34.67
C GLN A 224 -14.65 -15.20 -33.36
N LEU A 225 -15.31 -15.40 -32.21
CA LEU A 225 -14.66 -15.53 -30.90
C LEU A 225 -14.14 -16.96 -30.62
N ASP A 226 -14.71 -17.97 -31.26
CA ASP A 226 -14.36 -19.41 -31.18
C ASP A 226 -12.88 -19.72 -31.54
N LEU A 227 -12.17 -18.75 -32.14
CA LEU A 227 -10.73 -18.81 -32.44
C LEU A 227 -9.83 -18.27 -31.31
N PHE A 228 -10.43 -17.76 -30.22
CA PHE A 228 -9.78 -17.04 -29.12
C PHE A 228 -10.17 -17.58 -27.72
N ILE A 229 -11.01 -18.62 -27.65
CA ILE A 229 -11.62 -19.18 -26.42
C ILE A 229 -11.03 -20.58 -26.14
#